data_AF-A0A662MKE1-F1
#
_entry.id   AF-A0A662MKE1-F1
#
_cell.length_a   1.000
_cell.length_b   1.000
_cell.length_c   1.000
_cell.angle_alpha   90.00
_cell.angle_beta   90.00
_cell.angle_gamma   90.00
#
_symmetry.space_group_name_H-M   'P 1'
#
loop_
_entity.id
_entity.type
_entity.pdbx_description
1 polymer ?
#
loop_
_entity_poly.entity_id
_entity_poly.type
_entity_poly.pdbx_seq_one_letter_code
_entity_poly.pdbx_strand_id
1 'polypeptide(L)'
;MIDEKQVWHRGETYGRRITIEDDSGNKVDPVSLTITIQKPDGETETTLSLSDLEKESTGVYKMKWKIPEDAAAGLWMFTVKATLNTGEIGIEEFYLAL
;
A
#
# COMPACT_ATOMS: atom_id res chain seq x y z
N MET A 1 -3.86 5.17 -23.97
CA MET A 1 -2.89 5.65 -22.96
C MET A 1 -2.12 4.42 -22.56
N ILE A 2 -0.88 4.28 -23.04
CA ILE A 2 0.00 3.19 -22.59
C ILE A 2 0.45 3.65 -21.20
N ASP A 3 0.10 2.91 -20.15
CA ASP A 3 0.71 3.09 -18.83
C ASP A 3 2.22 2.90 -19.06
N GLU A 4 2.98 3.99 -19.11
CA GLU A 4 4.43 3.92 -18.99
C GLU A 4 4.69 3.15 -17.69
N LYS A 5 5.36 2.01 -17.80
CA LYS A 5 5.79 1.23 -16.65
C LYS A 5 6.66 2.14 -15.79
N GLN A 6 6.07 2.75 -14.77
CA GLN A 6 6.74 3.69 -13.92
C GLN A 6 7.84 2.95 -13.15
N VAL A 7 9.09 3.22 -13.50
CA VAL A 7 10.27 2.75 -12.77
C VAL A 7 10.53 3.75 -11.66
N TRP A 8 10.73 3.26 -10.45
CA TRP A 8 11.02 4.08 -9.28
C TRP A 8 12.48 3.96 -8.90
N HIS A 9 13.03 5.03 -8.34
CA HIS A 9 14.44 5.10 -7.96
C HIS A 9 14.62 5.11 -6.45
N ARG A 10 15.79 4.66 -6.00
CA ARG A 10 16.23 4.73 -4.62
C ARG A 10 16.15 6.16 -4.11
N GLY A 11 15.73 6.34 -2.85
CA GLY A 11 15.58 7.66 -2.25
C GLY A 11 14.33 8.42 -2.69
N GLU A 12 13.58 7.96 -3.71
CA GLU A 12 12.29 8.57 -4.05
C GLU A 12 11.23 8.26 -2.99
N THR A 13 10.15 9.05 -2.98
CA THR A 13 8.98 8.78 -2.14
C THR A 13 7.85 8.26 -3.02
N TYR A 14 7.54 6.97 -2.85
CA TYR A 14 6.38 6.34 -3.45
C TYR A 14 5.12 6.80 -2.72
N GLY A 15 4.12 7.24 -3.47
CA GLY A 15 2.82 7.63 -2.94
C GLY A 15 1.71 6.83 -3.61
N ARG A 16 0.80 6.25 -2.81
CA ARG A 16 -0.39 5.55 -3.31
C ARG A 16 -1.62 5.93 -2.52
N ARG A 17 -2.73 6.15 -3.23
CA ARG A 17 -4.06 6.27 -2.62
C ARG A 17 -4.67 4.87 -2.51
N ILE A 18 -5.21 4.58 -1.33
CA ILE A 18 -5.90 3.34 -1.00
C ILE A 18 -7.35 3.71 -0.72
N THR A 19 -8.27 3.03 -1.41
CA THR A 19 -9.71 3.18 -1.23
C THR A 19 -10.25 1.90 -0.61
N ILE A 20 -11.00 2.03 0.47
CA ILE A 20 -11.64 0.93 1.17
C ILE A 20 -13.16 1.09 1.01
N GLU A 21 -13.78 0.04 0.48
CA GLU A 21 -15.22 -0.05 0.25
C GLU A 21 -15.76 -1.32 0.90
N ASP A 22 -17.02 -1.27 1.35
CA ASP A 22 -17.77 -2.46 1.78
C ASP A 22 -18.24 -3.28 0.56
N ASP A 23 -18.85 -4.44 0.80
CA ASP A 23 -19.40 -5.30 -0.26
C ASP A 23 -20.50 -4.62 -1.12
N SER A 24 -21.03 -3.47 -0.67
CA SER A 24 -22.02 -2.67 -1.40
C SER A 24 -21.39 -1.52 -2.19
N GLY A 25 -20.06 -1.37 -2.16
CA GLY A 25 -19.32 -0.30 -2.83
C GLY A 25 -19.36 1.05 -2.09
N ASN A 26 -19.80 1.08 -0.82
CA ASN A 26 -19.75 2.30 -0.03
C ASN A 26 -18.36 2.45 0.59
N LYS A 27 -17.82 3.66 0.52
CA LYS A 27 -16.55 3.97 1.20
C LYS A 27 -16.73 3.95 2.71
N VAL A 28 -15.89 3.18 3.37
CA VAL A 28 -15.96 2.95 4.82
C VAL A 28 -14.57 2.99 5.43
N ASP A 29 -14.48 3.49 6.65
CA ASP A 29 -13.22 3.46 7.40
C ASP A 29 -12.99 2.05 7.96
N PRO A 30 -11.81 1.45 7.72
CA PRO A 30 -11.47 0.18 8.34
C PRO A 30 -11.18 0.35 9.84
N VAL A 31 -11.38 -0.72 10.61
CA VAL A 31 -10.92 -0.80 12.01
C VAL A 31 -9.42 -1.05 12.09
N SER A 32 -8.85 -1.72 11.09
CA SER A 32 -7.41 -1.90 10.94
C SER A 32 -7.02 -1.96 9.48
N LEU A 33 -5.85 -1.42 9.16
CA LEU A 33 -5.22 -1.54 7.86
C LEU A 33 -3.73 -1.74 8.08
N THR A 34 -3.16 -2.75 7.41
CA THR A 34 -1.71 -2.98 7.35
C THR A 34 -1.24 -3.05 5.91
N ILE A 35 -0.07 -2.49 5.64
CA ILE A 35 0.61 -2.60 4.34
C ILE A 35 1.97 -3.22 4.60
N THR A 36 2.14 -4.48 4.21
CA THR A 36 3.43 -5.16 4.27
C THR A 36 4.19 -4.85 2.99
N ILE A 37 5.43 -4.39 3.13
CA ILE A 37 6.33 -4.10 2.00
C ILE A 37 7.43 -5.15 2.02
N GLN A 38 7.53 -5.93 0.95
CA GLN A 38 8.51 -6.99 0.79
C GLN A 38 9.51 -6.68 -0.32
N LYS A 39 10.76 -6.99 -0.02
CA LYS A 39 11.90 -6.92 -0.93
C LYS A 39 11.75 -7.94 -2.08
N PRO A 40 12.55 -7.83 -3.15
CA PRO A 40 12.53 -8.78 -4.26
C PRO A 40 12.92 -10.22 -3.88
N ASP A 41 13.64 -10.41 -2.77
CA ASP A 41 13.98 -11.72 -2.22
C ASP A 41 12.86 -12.33 -1.35
N GLY A 42 11.77 -11.59 -1.13
CA GLY A 42 10.63 -11.98 -0.31
C GLY A 42 10.74 -11.62 1.17
N GLU A 43 11.88 -11.09 1.64
CA GLU A 43 11.98 -10.60 3.02
C GLU A 43 11.08 -9.37 3.23
N THR A 44 10.53 -9.24 4.44
CA THR A 44 9.80 -8.02 4.82
C THR A 44 10.79 -6.89 5.07
N GLU A 45 10.64 -5.80 4.33
CA GLU A 45 11.35 -4.55 4.60
C GLU A 45 10.70 -3.81 5.76
N THR A 46 9.38 -3.60 5.67
CA THR A 46 8.64 -2.89 6.71
C THR A 46 7.15 -3.22 6.64
N THR A 47 6.42 -2.78 7.66
CA THR A 47 4.96 -2.83 7.69
C THR A 47 4.44 -1.49 8.15
N LEU A 48 3.57 -0.89 7.35
CA LEU A 48 2.83 0.31 7.72
C LEU A 48 1.49 -0.09 8.31
N SER A 49 1.04 0.66 9.30
CA SER A 49 -0.26 0.54 9.95
C SER A 49 -1.18 1.69 9.54
N LEU A 50 -2.46 1.60 9.89
CA LEU A 50 -3.45 2.65 9.62
C LEU A 50 -3.02 4.03 10.15
N SER A 51 -2.32 4.10 11.28
CA SER A 51 -1.84 5.36 11.85
C SER A 51 -0.67 5.98 11.09
N ASP A 52 0.02 5.20 10.25
CA ASP A 52 1.11 5.69 9.39
C ASP A 52 0.57 6.31 8.09
N LEU A 53 -0.75 6.20 7.85
CA LEU A 53 -1.40 6.71 6.65
C LEU A 53 -2.05 8.07 6.91
N GLU A 54 -2.06 8.90 5.86
CA GLU A 54 -2.76 10.18 5.86
C GLU A 54 -4.21 9.95 5.40
N LYS A 55 -5.19 10.17 6.28
CA LYS A 55 -6.61 10.08 5.89
C LYS A 55 -7.01 11.30 5.06
N GLU A 56 -7.48 11.08 3.84
CA GLU A 56 -8.00 12.15 2.97
C GLU A 56 -9.52 12.33 3.16
N SER A 57 -10.27 11.23 3.25
CA SER A 57 -11.71 11.20 3.53
C SER A 57 -12.12 9.84 4.10
N THR A 58 -13.41 9.64 4.41
CA THR A 58 -13.93 8.31 4.78
C THR A 58 -13.56 7.28 3.72
N GLY A 59 -12.93 6.19 4.16
CA GLY A 59 -12.47 5.09 3.31
C GLY A 59 -11.37 5.45 2.30
N VAL A 60 -10.74 6.62 2.40
CA VAL A 60 -9.66 7.02 1.47
C VAL A 60 -8.43 7.46 2.25
N TYR A 61 -7.34 6.73 2.04
CA TYR A 61 -6.08 6.91 2.74
C TYR A 61 -4.94 7.06 1.76
N LYS A 62 -3.96 7.89 2.11
CA LYS A 62 -2.75 8.09 1.33
C LYS A 62 -1.56 7.50 2.08
N MET A 63 -0.92 6.54 1.42
CA MET A 63 0.36 5.98 1.82
C MET A 63 1.48 6.81 1.19
N LYS A 64 2.52 7.06 1.98
CA LYS A 64 3.81 7.57 1.50
C LYS A 64 4.90 6.67 2.07
N TRP A 65 5.73 6.12 1.20
CA TRP A 65 6.87 5.31 1.60
C TRP A 65 8.14 5.83 0.92
N LYS A 66 9.15 6.17 1.72
CA LYS A 66 10.46 6.56 1.24
C LYS A 66 11.21 5.28 0.87
N ILE A 67 11.53 5.12 -0.41
CA ILE A 67 12.33 3.99 -0.90
C ILE A 67 13.73 4.10 -0.29
N PRO A 68 14.24 3.05 0.39
CA PRO A 68 15.58 3.07 0.96
C PRO A 68 16.66 3.42 -0.09
N GLU A 69 17.69 4.15 0.34
CA GLU A 69 18.81 4.54 -0.53
C GLU A 69 19.64 3.33 -0.99
N ASP A 70 19.57 2.23 -0.24
CA ASP A 70 20.22 0.95 -0.49
C ASP A 70 19.25 -0.13 -1.02
N ALA A 71 18.03 0.26 -1.42
CA ALA A 71 17.02 -0.69 -1.88
C ALA A 71 17.53 -1.56 -3.06
N ALA A 72 17.34 -2.87 -2.93
CA ALA A 72 17.66 -3.83 -3.98
C ALA A 72 16.84 -3.53 -5.25
N ALA A 73 17.49 -3.63 -6.41
CA ALA A 73 16.80 -3.56 -7.69
C ALA A 73 15.92 -4.82 -7.88
N GLY A 74 14.79 -4.66 -8.56
CA GLY A 74 13.86 -5.75 -8.80
C GLY A 74 12.42 -5.41 -8.45
N LEU A 75 11.60 -6.45 -8.33
CA LEU A 75 10.16 -6.32 -8.10
C LEU A 75 9.86 -6.40 -6.61
N TRP A 76 9.46 -5.28 -6.03
CA TRP A 76 8.99 -5.18 -4.65
C TRP A 76 7.50 -5.45 -4.58
N MET A 77 7.07 -6.15 -3.54
CA MET A 77 5.66 -6.52 -3.35
C MET A 77 5.06 -5.76 -2.18
N PHE A 78 3.83 -5.30 -2.36
CA PHE A 78 3.04 -4.64 -1.34
C PHE A 78 1.77 -5.44 -1.12
N THR A 79 1.49 -5.78 0.13
CA THR A 79 0.25 -6.46 0.52
C THR A 79 -0.53 -5.55 1.46
N VAL A 80 -1.65 -5.01 0.98
CA VAL A 80 -2.61 -4.25 1.77
C VAL A 80 -3.63 -5.22 2.35
N LYS A 81 -3.81 -5.18 3.67
CA LYS A 81 -4.87 -5.92 4.36
C LYS A 81 -5.68 -4.94 5.19
N ALA A 82 -6.97 -4.86 4.90
CA ALA A 82 -7.92 -4.05 5.65
C ALA A 82 -8.94 -4.95 6.35
N THR A 83 -9.41 -4.53 7.52
CA THR A 83 -10.50 -5.19 8.24
C THR A 83 -11.53 -4.14 8.61
N LEU A 84 -12.79 -4.41 8.30
CA LEU A 84 -13.92 -3.54 8.61
C LEU A 84 -14.53 -3.92 9.96
N ASN A 85 -15.33 -3.00 10.53
CA ASN A 85 -16.04 -3.26 11.79
C ASN A 85 -17.08 -4.39 11.67
N THR A 86 -17.53 -4.70 10.45
CA THR A 86 -18.41 -5.83 10.15
C THR A 86 -17.67 -7.17 10.21
N GLY A 87 -16.34 -7.17 10.25
CA GLY A 87 -15.49 -8.36 10.17
C GLY A 87 -15.05 -8.70 8.74
N GLU A 88 -15.53 -7.97 7.73
CA GLU A 88 -15.05 -8.10 6.35
C GLU A 88 -13.54 -7.82 6.26
N ILE A 89 -12.84 -8.63 5.47
CA ILE A 89 -11.39 -8.53 5.25
C ILE A 89 -11.13 -8.37 3.76
N GLY A 90 -10.52 -7.24 3.40
CA GLY A 90 -10.01 -6.98 2.05
C GLY A 90 -8.50 -7.22 1.99
N ILE A 91 -8.02 -7.86 0.92
CA ILE A 91 -6.59 -8.02 0.63
C ILE A 91 -6.33 -7.58 -0.81
N GLU A 92 -5.37 -6.68 -1.00
CA GLU A 92 -4.87 -6.26 -2.31
C GLU A 92 -3.35 -6.44 -2.36
N GLU A 93 -2.85 -6.99 -3.46
CA GLU A 93 -1.43 -7.08 -3.74
C GLU A 93 -1.08 -6.23 -4.96
N PHE A 94 0.00 -5.47 -4.87
CA PHE A 94 0.55 -4.73 -6.00
C PHE A 94 2.08 -4.69 -5.94
N TYR A 95 2.68 -4.29 -7.06
CA TYR A 95 4.12 -4.38 -7.24
C TYR A 95 4.74 -3.05 -7.66
N LEU A 96 5.98 -2.84 -7.23
CA LEU A 96 6.81 -1.70 -7.57
C LEU A 96 8.11 -2.19 -8.19
N ALA A 97 8.50 -1.66 -9.35
CA ALA A 97 9.79 -1.97 -9.97
C ALA A 97 10.83 -0.90 -9.63
N LEU A 98 11.94 -1.33 -9.02
CA LEU A 98 13.15 -0.52 -8.77
C LEU A 98 14.28 -0.91 -9.72
#